data_AF-A0A3R9PM91-F1
#
_entry.id   AF-A0A3R9PM91-F1
#
_cell.length_a   1.000
_cell.length_b   1.000
_cell.length_c   1.000
_cell.angle_alpha   90.00
_cell.angle_beta   90.00
_cell.angle_gamma   90.00
#
_symmetry.space_group_name_H-M   'P 1'
#
loop_
_entity.id
_entity.type
_entity.pdbx_description
1 polymer ?
#
loop_
_entity_poly.entity_id
_entity_poly.type
_entity_poly.pdbx_seq_one_letter_code
_entity_poly.pdbx_strand_id
1 'polypeptide(L)'
;MIEFYSFEGTTYKWYSEKETLVNLTPLELQMIKKKVSLMSDKTILNRESGNNIKMGIPVVLHKEKLAEVYRFMRRMINKGSEVMIEAHAVDRLLEDYILPDGDSQKRGWSDEHEVRNCVRSMHRIVGLRLNVDHNNKKNTINVKHLFPQIGITIEGKKQDGNGRVVTAVLTDKSITVITIL
;
A
#
# COMPACT_ATOMS: atom_id res chain seq x y z
N MET A 1 -20.07 -1.82 -3.77
CA MET A 1 -19.52 -0.51 -3.38
C MET A 1 -19.78 -0.23 -1.90
N ILE A 2 -18.72 0.10 -1.17
CA ILE A 2 -18.71 0.47 0.25
C ILE A 2 -18.21 1.91 0.35
N GLU A 3 -18.82 2.70 1.23
CA GLU A 3 -18.40 4.08 1.50
C GLU A 3 -17.88 4.22 2.94
N PHE A 4 -16.83 5.04 3.11
CA PHE A 4 -16.27 5.46 4.38
C PHE A 4 -16.29 6.99 4.46
N TYR A 5 -16.58 7.55 5.62
CA TYR A 5 -16.65 9.00 5.82
C TYR A 5 -15.61 9.41 6.85
N SER A 6 -14.73 10.35 6.51
CA SER A 6 -13.73 10.89 7.43
C SER A 6 -14.33 11.83 8.46
N PHE A 7 -13.51 12.24 9.44
CA PHE A 7 -13.88 13.26 10.41
C PHE A 7 -14.27 14.60 9.76
N GLU A 8 -13.68 14.92 8.61
CA GLU A 8 -13.90 16.17 7.87
C GLU A 8 -15.04 16.06 6.84
N GLY A 9 -15.68 14.89 6.74
CA GLY A 9 -16.84 14.66 5.86
C GLY A 9 -16.51 14.19 4.44
N THR A 10 -15.23 13.97 4.10
CA THR A 10 -14.85 13.40 2.81
C THR A 10 -15.29 11.94 2.71
N THR A 11 -15.85 11.60 1.55
CA THR A 11 -16.32 10.26 1.23
C THR A 11 -15.25 9.48 0.48
N TYR A 12 -14.88 8.31 1.00
CA TYR A 12 -13.97 7.37 0.36
C TYR A 12 -14.77 6.17 -0.16
N LYS A 13 -14.75 5.95 -1.47
CA LYS A 13 -15.54 4.92 -2.15
C LYS A 13 -14.67 3.74 -2.54
N TRP A 14 -15.07 2.55 -2.13
CA TRP A 14 -14.37 1.30 -2.42
C TRP A 14 -15.27 0.29 -3.11
N TYR A 15 -14.81 -0.24 -4.23
CA TYR A 15 -15.51 -1.29 -4.99
C TYR A 15 -15.04 -2.66 -4.50
N SER A 16 -15.46 -3.05 -3.30
CA SER A 16 -15.05 -4.28 -2.63
C SER A 16 -15.34 -5.56 -3.43
N GLU A 17 -16.34 -5.55 -4.30
CA GLU A 17 -16.67 -6.67 -5.20
C GLU A 17 -15.57 -7.01 -6.21
N LYS A 18 -14.60 -6.11 -6.40
CA LYS A 18 -13.42 -6.29 -7.27
C LYS A 18 -12.15 -6.67 -6.49
N GLU A 19 -12.22 -6.74 -5.17
CA GLU A 19 -11.16 -7.31 -4.33
C GLU A 19 -11.28 -8.84 -4.35
N THR A 20 -10.27 -9.50 -4.92
CA THR A 20 -10.31 -10.95 -5.15
C THR A 20 -9.49 -11.75 -4.14
N LEU A 21 -8.67 -11.08 -3.34
CA LEU A 21 -7.71 -11.72 -2.45
C LEU A 21 -8.08 -11.55 -0.97
N VAL A 22 -8.39 -10.32 -0.55
CA VAL A 22 -8.58 -9.97 0.85
C VAL A 22 -10.04 -9.67 1.14
N ASN A 23 -10.79 -10.70 1.48
CA ASN A 23 -12.20 -10.54 1.86
C ASN A 23 -12.32 -10.01 3.29
N LEU A 24 -12.90 -8.82 3.46
CA LEU A 24 -13.18 -8.25 4.78
C LEU A 24 -14.53 -8.75 5.31
N THR A 25 -14.55 -9.19 6.55
CA THR A 25 -15.77 -9.54 7.27
C THR A 25 -16.61 -8.29 7.59
N PRO A 26 -17.92 -8.44 7.86
CA PRO A 26 -18.75 -7.32 8.27
C PRO A 26 -18.21 -6.57 9.51
N LEU A 27 -17.63 -7.29 10.47
CA LEU A 27 -17.02 -6.69 11.67
C LEU A 27 -15.77 -5.88 11.32
N GLU A 28 -14.85 -6.43 10.52
CA GLU A 28 -13.66 -5.72 10.05
C GLU A 28 -14.06 -4.43 9.30
N LEU A 29 -15.09 -4.49 8.46
CA LEU A 29 -15.64 -3.33 7.74
C LEU A 29 -16.21 -2.27 8.68
N GLN A 30 -16.97 -2.67 9.71
CA GLN A 30 -17.51 -1.73 10.70
C GLN A 30 -16.39 -1.05 11.50
N MET A 31 -15.37 -1.82 11.90
CA MET A 31 -14.21 -1.27 12.59
C MET A 31 -13.46 -0.26 11.72
N ILE A 32 -13.26 -0.56 10.44
CA ILE A 32 -12.63 0.37 9.49
C ILE A 32 -13.49 1.64 9.34
N LYS A 33 -14.81 1.51 9.15
CA LYS A 33 -15.71 2.67 9.07
C LYS A 33 -15.60 3.57 10.31
N LYS A 34 -15.63 2.97 11.50
CA LYS A 34 -15.47 3.71 12.75
C LYS A 34 -14.10 4.39 12.83
N LYS A 35 -13.03 3.69 12.43
CA LYS A 35 -11.68 4.26 12.41
C LYS A 35 -11.57 5.45 11.45
N VAL A 36 -12.13 5.35 10.25
CA VAL A 36 -12.11 6.42 9.25
C VAL A 36 -12.86 7.65 9.75
N SER A 37 -14.01 7.48 10.42
CA SER A 37 -14.76 8.60 11.01
C SER A 37 -14.00 9.39 12.08
N LEU A 38 -12.89 8.83 12.59
CA LEU A 38 -12.03 9.45 13.60
C LEU A 38 -10.69 9.95 12.99
N MET A 39 -10.49 9.82 11.68
CA MET A 39 -9.27 10.21 10.98
C MET A 39 -9.50 11.49 10.16
N SER A 40 -8.52 12.39 10.14
CA SER A 40 -8.51 13.54 9.23
C SER A 40 -8.14 13.12 7.80
N ASP A 41 -8.57 13.90 6.81
CA ASP A 41 -8.23 13.64 5.41
C ASP A 41 -6.75 13.79 5.16
N LYS A 42 -6.09 14.77 5.81
CA LYS A 42 -4.62 14.87 5.79
C LYS A 42 -3.97 13.54 6.13
N THR A 43 -4.52 12.82 7.11
CA THR A 43 -3.98 11.54 7.56
C THR A 43 -4.30 10.39 6.59
N ILE A 44 -5.42 10.43 5.87
CA ILE A 44 -5.80 9.39 4.88
C ILE A 44 -5.10 9.61 3.54
N LEU A 45 -4.98 10.87 3.12
CA LEU A 45 -4.45 11.29 1.82
C LEU A 45 -2.93 11.44 1.79
N ASN A 46 -2.24 11.27 2.92
CA ASN A 46 -0.80 11.51 2.97
C ASN A 46 -0.06 10.54 2.03
N ARG A 47 0.70 11.12 1.10
CA ARG A 47 1.57 10.41 0.14
C ARG A 47 3.01 10.26 0.65
N GLU A 48 3.39 11.02 1.67
CA GLU A 48 4.75 11.07 2.18
C GLU A 48 4.95 10.08 3.33
N SER A 49 5.74 9.06 3.05
CA SER A 49 6.34 8.20 4.06
C SER A 49 7.70 8.77 4.46
N GLY A 50 7.76 9.48 5.58
CA GLY A 50 9.00 9.96 6.19
C GLY A 50 9.30 9.35 7.56
N ASN A 51 8.67 8.22 7.92
CA ASN A 51 8.71 7.55 9.24
C ASN A 51 7.61 7.91 10.27
N ASN A 52 6.32 7.92 9.88
CA ASN A 52 5.18 7.45 10.71
C ASN A 52 3.86 7.49 9.90
N ILE A 53 3.70 6.48 9.05
CA ILE A 53 2.99 6.52 7.76
C ILE A 53 1.46 6.34 7.88
N LYS A 54 0.67 7.13 7.14
CA LYS A 54 -0.63 6.68 6.62
C LYS A 54 -0.82 7.10 5.17
N MET A 55 -0.77 6.10 4.28
CA MET A 55 -1.16 6.22 2.88
C MET A 55 -2.44 5.41 2.77
N GLY A 56 -3.57 6.06 2.53
CA GLY A 56 -4.87 5.41 2.52
C GLY A 56 -5.38 4.98 3.91
N ILE A 57 -6.45 4.20 3.90
CA ILE A 57 -7.17 3.76 5.09
C ILE A 57 -6.53 2.46 5.61
N PRO A 58 -5.95 2.43 6.84
CA PRO A 58 -5.33 1.23 7.38
C PRO A 58 -6.37 0.14 7.70
N VAL A 59 -6.12 -1.06 7.20
CA VAL A 59 -6.93 -2.26 7.42
C VAL A 59 -6.28 -3.08 8.53
N VAL A 60 -7.06 -3.42 9.56
CA VAL A 60 -6.63 -4.32 10.64
C VAL A 60 -7.26 -5.67 10.38
N LEU A 61 -6.43 -6.68 10.13
CA LEU A 61 -6.87 -8.07 9.99
C LEU A 61 -6.42 -8.91 11.19
N HIS A 62 -7.17 -9.97 11.46
CA HIS A 62 -6.76 -11.00 12.40
C HIS A 62 -5.51 -11.76 11.90
N LYS A 63 -4.74 -12.35 12.83
CA LYS A 63 -3.43 -12.97 12.55
C LYS A 63 -3.50 -14.06 11.49
N GLU A 64 -4.57 -14.84 11.50
CA GLU A 64 -4.81 -15.95 10.56
C GLU A 64 -4.89 -15.44 9.13
N LYS A 65 -5.60 -14.33 8.91
CA LYS A 65 -5.76 -13.74 7.58
C LYS A 65 -4.48 -13.06 7.10
N LEU A 66 -3.70 -12.44 7.98
CA LEU A 66 -2.35 -11.96 7.64
C LEU A 66 -1.44 -13.12 7.18
N ALA A 67 -1.53 -14.28 7.84
CA ALA A 67 -0.79 -15.47 7.44
C ALA A 67 -1.26 -16.04 6.09
N GLU A 68 -2.55 -15.95 5.76
CA GLU A 68 -3.08 -16.29 4.43
C GLU A 68 -2.53 -15.37 3.34
N VAL A 69 -2.57 -14.06 3.56
CA VAL A 69 -2.01 -13.06 2.63
C VAL A 69 -0.52 -13.30 2.42
N TYR A 70 0.23 -13.57 3.51
CA TYR A 70 1.65 -13.91 3.44
C TYR A 70 1.90 -15.17 2.59
N ARG A 71 1.15 -16.24 2.84
CA ARG A 71 1.27 -17.49 2.07
C ARG A 71 0.91 -17.28 0.60
N PHE A 72 -0.11 -16.47 0.30
CA PHE A 72 -0.46 -16.15 -1.07
C PHE A 72 0.65 -15.39 -1.79
N MET A 73 1.20 -14.36 -1.16
CA MET A 73 2.36 -13.63 -1.69
C MET A 73 3.56 -14.54 -1.96
N ARG A 74 3.93 -15.39 -1.00
CA ARG A 74 5.05 -16.33 -1.17
C ARG A 74 4.81 -17.29 -2.34
N ARG A 75 3.56 -17.74 -2.53
CA ARG A 75 3.20 -18.57 -3.70
C ARG A 75 3.36 -17.81 -5.02
N MET A 76 2.95 -16.54 -5.10
CA MET A 76 3.15 -15.72 -6.30
C MET A 76 4.63 -15.53 -6.62
N ILE A 77 5.43 -15.18 -5.60
CA ILE A 77 6.89 -15.02 -5.75
C ILE A 77 7.53 -16.31 -6.24
N ASN A 78 7.19 -17.46 -5.64
CA ASN A 78 7.75 -18.76 -6.02
C ASN A 78 7.33 -19.22 -7.43
N LYS A 79 6.18 -18.75 -7.93
CA LYS A 79 5.73 -19.00 -9.31
C LYS A 79 6.45 -18.13 -10.34
N GLY A 80 7.26 -17.16 -9.90
CA GLY A 80 7.89 -16.19 -10.79
C GLY A 80 6.92 -15.13 -11.30
N SER A 81 5.86 -14.80 -10.54
CA SER A 81 4.97 -13.70 -10.88
C SER A 81 5.75 -12.41 -11.16
N GLU A 82 5.31 -11.68 -12.17
CA GLU A 82 5.93 -10.42 -12.55
C GLU A 82 5.76 -9.38 -11.43
N VAL A 83 6.87 -8.70 -11.10
CA VAL A 83 6.87 -7.57 -10.18
C VAL A 83 6.93 -6.29 -11.00
N MET A 84 5.77 -5.63 -11.11
CA MET A 84 5.62 -4.34 -11.78
C MET A 84 5.81 -3.20 -10.77
N ILE A 85 6.22 -2.03 -11.24
CA ILE A 85 6.36 -0.83 -10.42
C ILE A 85 5.53 0.27 -11.11
N GLU A 86 4.63 0.89 -10.36
CA GLU A 86 3.83 2.01 -10.86
C GLU A 86 4.70 3.22 -11.19
N ALA A 87 4.27 4.01 -12.18
CA ALA A 87 5.01 5.19 -12.64
C ALA A 87 5.36 6.15 -11.49
N HIS A 88 4.43 6.42 -10.57
CA HIS A 88 4.70 7.31 -9.44
C HIS A 88 5.67 6.74 -8.40
N ALA A 89 5.80 5.41 -8.31
CA ALA A 89 6.84 4.79 -7.49
C ALA A 89 8.21 4.88 -8.19
N VAL A 90 8.24 4.85 -9.53
CA VAL A 90 9.45 5.16 -10.33
C VAL A 90 9.84 6.62 -10.21
N ASP A 91 8.90 7.55 -10.32
CA ASP A 91 9.14 8.99 -10.09
C ASP A 91 9.81 9.20 -8.73
N ARG A 92 9.34 8.47 -7.71
CA ARG A 92 9.95 8.56 -6.39
C ARG A 92 11.36 7.97 -6.30
N LEU A 93 11.66 6.91 -7.05
CA LEU A 93 13.04 6.40 -7.16
C LEU A 93 13.96 7.45 -7.77
N LEU A 94 13.48 8.18 -8.78
CA LEU A 94 14.25 9.25 -9.43
C LEU A 94 14.48 10.43 -8.47
N GLU A 95 13.46 10.82 -7.68
CA GLU A 95 13.64 11.83 -6.63
C GLU A 95 14.72 11.41 -5.63
N ASP A 96 14.66 10.17 -5.12
CA ASP A 96 15.65 9.62 -4.19
C ASP A 96 17.08 9.63 -4.76
N TYR A 97 17.23 9.41 -6.07
CA TYR A 97 18.52 9.45 -6.77
C TYR A 97 19.11 10.87 -6.84
N ILE A 98 18.26 11.89 -7.04
CA ILE A 98 18.69 13.29 -7.20
C ILE A 98 18.97 13.95 -5.83
N LEU A 99 18.31 13.49 -4.76
CA LEU A 99 18.51 14.04 -3.42
C LEU A 99 19.93 13.77 -2.90
N PRO A 100 20.58 14.75 -2.26
CA PRO A 100 21.92 14.57 -1.70
C PRO A 100 21.90 13.60 -0.51
N ASP A 101 23.05 12.98 -0.24
CA ASP A 101 23.20 12.13 0.94
C ASP A 101 22.97 12.93 2.23
N GLY A 102 22.15 12.39 3.12
CA GLY A 102 21.74 13.05 4.37
C GLY A 102 20.48 13.92 4.27
N ASP A 103 19.87 14.06 3.08
CA ASP A 103 18.57 14.71 2.97
C ASP A 103 17.49 13.94 3.74
N SER A 104 16.71 14.64 4.56
CA SER A 104 15.63 14.07 5.36
C SER A 104 14.52 13.37 4.55
N GLN A 105 14.39 13.69 3.27
CA GLN A 105 13.44 13.07 2.36
C GLN A 105 14.04 11.88 1.60
N LYS A 106 15.37 11.72 1.57
CA LYS A 106 16.02 10.61 0.86
C LYS A 106 15.74 9.31 1.61
N ARG A 107 15.05 8.37 0.95
CA ARG A 107 14.76 7.04 1.51
C ARG A 107 15.90 6.08 1.24
N GLY A 108 16.76 6.38 0.26
CA GLY A 108 17.97 5.64 -0.05
C GLY A 108 17.71 4.42 -0.94
N TRP A 109 16.67 4.49 -1.77
CA TRP A 109 16.48 3.52 -2.84
C TRP A 109 17.42 3.85 -3.99
N SER A 110 18.06 2.83 -4.54
CA SER A 110 19.11 2.99 -5.54
C SER A 110 18.55 2.84 -6.95
N ASP A 111 17.72 1.82 -7.15
CA ASP A 111 17.17 1.50 -8.46
C ASP A 111 15.93 0.58 -8.36
N GLU A 112 15.38 0.31 -9.53
CA GLU A 112 14.28 -0.60 -9.78
C GLU A 112 14.60 -2.08 -9.47
N HIS A 113 15.87 -2.49 -9.51
CA HIS A 113 16.29 -3.84 -9.19
C HIS A 113 16.22 -4.09 -7.68
N GLU A 114 16.62 -3.11 -6.87
CA GLU A 114 16.50 -3.12 -5.40
C GLU A 114 15.04 -3.29 -4.98
N VAL A 115 14.11 -2.56 -5.61
CA VAL A 115 12.67 -2.67 -5.34
C VAL A 115 12.16 -4.08 -5.62
N ARG A 116 12.51 -4.66 -6.78
CA ARG A 116 12.10 -6.02 -7.13
C ARG A 116 12.72 -7.06 -6.20
N ASN A 117 13.98 -6.88 -5.82
CA ASN A 117 14.65 -7.75 -4.86
C ASN A 117 13.99 -7.67 -3.48
N CYS A 118 13.59 -6.48 -3.02
CA CYS A 118 12.82 -6.30 -1.79
C CYS A 118 11.53 -7.13 -1.82
N VAL A 119 10.74 -7.04 -2.89
CA VAL A 119 9.52 -7.84 -3.06
C VAL A 119 9.82 -9.34 -3.06
N ARG A 120 10.85 -9.79 -3.79
CA ARG A 120 11.22 -11.21 -3.90
C ARG A 120 11.78 -11.79 -2.60
N SER A 121 12.48 -10.98 -1.83
CA SER A 121 13.09 -11.35 -0.54
C SER A 121 12.17 -11.07 0.65
N MET A 122 10.89 -10.77 0.39
CA MET A 122 9.88 -10.50 1.39
C MET A 122 9.83 -11.60 2.45
N HIS A 123 9.91 -11.17 3.70
CA HIS A 123 9.89 -12.06 4.87
C HIS A 123 8.82 -11.67 5.89
N ARG A 124 8.21 -10.49 5.77
CA ARG A 124 7.14 -10.03 6.67
C ARG A 124 6.11 -9.15 5.96
N ILE A 125 4.85 -9.25 6.37
CA ILE A 125 3.81 -8.25 6.10
C ILE A 125 3.74 -7.31 7.30
N VAL A 126 3.92 -6.02 7.03
CA VAL A 126 3.92 -4.96 8.06
C VAL A 126 2.54 -4.36 8.22
N GLY A 127 1.72 -4.33 7.16
CA GLY A 127 0.39 -3.77 7.24
C GLY A 127 -0.42 -3.91 5.96
N LEU A 128 -1.69 -3.53 6.05
CA LEU A 128 -2.65 -3.56 4.97
C LEU A 128 -3.40 -2.23 4.91
N ARG A 129 -3.80 -1.81 3.71
CA ARG A 129 -4.40 -0.49 3.50
C ARG A 129 -5.29 -0.44 2.26
N LEU A 130 -6.34 0.36 2.32
CA LEU A 130 -7.10 0.78 1.14
C LEU A 130 -6.49 2.08 0.62
N ASN A 131 -5.81 2.01 -0.52
CA ASN A 131 -5.12 3.17 -1.09
C ASN A 131 -6.06 4.03 -1.92
N VAL A 132 -5.87 5.34 -1.88
CA VAL A 132 -6.58 6.25 -2.77
C VAL A 132 -6.01 6.10 -4.18
N ASP A 133 -6.90 5.83 -5.14
CA ASP A 133 -6.58 5.92 -6.56
C ASP A 133 -6.60 7.39 -6.97
N HIS A 134 -5.47 8.06 -6.84
CA HIS A 134 -5.35 9.48 -7.14
C HIS A 134 -5.59 9.81 -8.62
N ASN A 135 -5.40 8.84 -9.50
CA ASN A 135 -5.58 8.99 -10.95
C ASN A 135 -7.04 8.76 -11.37
N ASN A 136 -7.91 8.40 -10.44
CA ASN A 136 -9.33 8.24 -10.72
C ASN A 136 -9.96 9.57 -11.16
N LYS A 137 -10.44 9.63 -12.40
CA LYS A 137 -11.11 10.81 -12.98
C LYS A 137 -12.36 11.27 -12.22
N LYS A 138 -12.93 10.41 -11.37
CA LYS A 138 -14.12 10.72 -10.56
C LYS A 138 -13.77 11.31 -9.18
N ASN A 139 -12.49 11.44 -8.86
CA ASN A 139 -12.09 12.13 -7.64
C ASN A 139 -12.51 13.60 -7.68
N THR A 140 -13.07 14.07 -6.56
CA THR A 140 -13.37 15.48 -6.31
C THR A 140 -12.70 15.90 -5.01
N ILE A 141 -12.91 17.15 -4.57
CA ILE A 141 -12.41 17.60 -3.27
C ILE A 141 -12.97 16.75 -2.11
N ASN A 142 -14.26 16.42 -2.15
CA ASN A 142 -14.98 15.72 -1.07
C ASN A 142 -15.24 14.22 -1.35
N VAL A 143 -14.88 13.72 -2.54
CA VAL A 143 -15.06 12.32 -2.91
C VAL A 143 -13.77 11.74 -3.45
N LYS A 144 -13.30 10.66 -2.84
CA LYS A 144 -12.08 9.95 -3.23
C LYS A 144 -12.42 8.51 -3.56
N HIS A 145 -11.89 8.01 -4.65
CA HIS A 145 -12.00 6.61 -5.04
C HIS A 145 -10.78 5.85 -4.54
N LEU A 146 -11.03 4.71 -3.91
CA LEU A 146 -9.99 3.79 -3.48
C LEU A 146 -9.71 2.78 -4.59
N PHE A 147 -8.45 2.32 -4.68
CA PHE A 147 -8.13 1.14 -5.46
C PHE A 147 -9.00 -0.02 -5.00
N PRO A 148 -9.49 -0.86 -5.92
CA PRO A 148 -10.23 -2.05 -5.55
C PRO A 148 -9.38 -3.00 -4.70
N GLN A 149 -8.10 -3.13 -5.01
CA GLN A 149 -7.18 -4.01 -4.31
C GLN A 149 -6.65 -3.36 -3.01
N ILE A 150 -6.67 -4.12 -1.92
CA ILE A 150 -6.01 -3.79 -0.68
C ILE A 150 -4.49 -3.83 -0.92
N GLY A 151 -3.84 -2.71 -0.64
CA GLY A 151 -2.38 -2.63 -0.65
C GLY A 151 -1.80 -3.33 0.56
N ILE A 152 -0.73 -4.06 0.32
CA ILE A 152 0.00 -4.88 1.27
C ILE A 152 1.36 -4.25 1.45
N THR A 153 1.61 -3.75 2.65
CA THR A 153 2.92 -3.25 3.03
C THR A 153 3.77 -4.42 3.49
N ILE A 154 4.88 -4.63 2.80
CA ILE A 154 5.79 -5.76 2.99
C ILE A 154 7.18 -5.27 3.35
N GLU A 155 7.89 -6.09 4.10
CA GLU A 155 9.28 -5.90 4.45
C GLU A 155 10.13 -7.00 3.80
N GLY A 156 11.09 -6.56 2.99
CA GLY A 156 12.09 -7.37 2.30
C GLY A 156 13.50 -7.03 2.74
N LYS A 157 14.50 -7.69 2.16
CA LYS A 157 15.91 -7.45 2.48
C LYS A 157 16.50 -6.30 1.66
N LYS A 158 17.34 -5.48 2.30
CA LYS A 158 18.34 -4.65 1.63
C LYS A 158 19.65 -5.43 1.50
N GLN A 159 20.47 -5.16 0.48
CA GLN A 159 21.79 -5.80 0.36
C GLN A 159 22.73 -5.46 1.53
N ASP A 160 22.57 -4.29 2.17
CA ASP A 160 23.57 -3.72 3.10
C ASP A 160 23.12 -3.66 4.57
N GLY A 161 21.94 -4.17 4.94
CA GLY A 161 21.45 -4.05 6.32
C GLY A 161 19.93 -4.14 6.49
N ASN A 162 19.37 -3.26 7.36
CA ASN A 162 17.97 -3.27 7.79
C ASN A 162 16.97 -3.35 6.62
N GLY A 163 15.87 -4.06 6.86
CA GLY A 163 14.85 -4.37 5.85
C GLY A 163 14.26 -3.13 5.18
N ARG A 164 13.90 -3.29 3.90
CA ARG A 164 13.22 -2.27 3.09
C ARG A 164 11.73 -2.53 3.07
N VAL A 165 10.93 -1.46 3.02
CA VAL A 165 9.48 -1.59 3.03
C VAL A 165 8.90 -1.05 1.73
N VAL A 166 8.01 -1.82 1.11
CA VAL A 166 7.22 -1.37 -0.05
C VAL A 166 5.76 -1.67 0.19
N THR A 167 4.88 -0.92 -0.46
CA THR A 167 3.46 -1.26 -0.55
C THR A 167 3.17 -1.77 -1.96
N ALA A 168 2.59 -2.97 -2.04
CA ALA A 168 2.20 -3.59 -3.29
C ALA A 168 0.72 -3.96 -3.31
N VAL A 169 0.08 -3.90 -4.47
CA VAL A 169 -1.23 -4.49 -4.73
C VAL A 169 -1.04 -5.80 -5.49
N LEU A 170 -1.92 -6.76 -5.25
CA LEU A 170 -1.84 -8.09 -5.87
C LEU A 170 -3.00 -8.30 -6.83
N THR A 171 -2.68 -8.91 -7.96
CA THR A 171 -3.67 -9.51 -8.86
C THR A 171 -3.46 -11.03 -8.89
N ASP A 172 -4.21 -11.73 -9.72
CA ASP A 172 -4.01 -13.16 -9.98
C ASP A 172 -2.65 -13.47 -10.64
N LYS A 173 -2.06 -12.49 -11.35
CA LYS A 173 -0.86 -12.70 -12.20
C LYS A 173 0.35 -11.87 -11.76
N SER A 174 0.14 -10.69 -11.20
CA SER A 174 1.19 -9.71 -10.94
C SER A 174 1.22 -9.21 -9.50
N ILE A 175 2.41 -8.78 -9.08
CA ILE A 175 2.65 -8.00 -7.88
C ILE A 175 3.00 -6.59 -8.35
N THR A 176 2.16 -5.60 -8.07
CA THR A 176 2.40 -4.22 -8.50
C THR A 176 2.80 -3.38 -7.30
N VAL A 177 4.04 -2.89 -7.28
CA VAL A 177 4.53 -1.94 -6.28
C VAL A 177 3.94 -0.56 -6.57
N ILE A 178 3.16 -0.07 -5.62
CA ILE A 178 2.53 1.25 -5.68
C ILE A 178 3.27 2.28 -4.83
N THR A 179 4.09 1.85 -3.86
CA THR A 179 4.87 2.82 -3.09
C THR A 179 6.14 2.20 -2.52
N ILE A 180 7.23 2.95 -2.58
CA ILE A 180 8.49 2.66 -1.90
C ILE A 180 8.58 3.51 -0.62
N LEU A 181 9.00 2.90 0.49
CA LEU A 181 8.97 3.51 1.82
C LEU A 181 10.38 3.65 2.41
#